data_AF-A0A1G0X8P7-F1
#
_entry.id   AF-A0A1G0X8P7-F1
#
_cell.length_a   1.000
_cell.length_b   1.000
_cell.length_c   1.000
_cell.angle_alpha   90.00
_cell.angle_beta   90.00
_cell.angle_gamma   90.00
#
_symmetry.space_group_name_H-M   'P 1'
#
loop_
_entity.id
_entity.type
_entity.pdbx_description
1 polymer ?
#
loop_
_entity_poly.entity_id
_entity_poly.type
_entity_poly.pdbx_seq_one_letter_code
_entity_poly.pdbx_strand_id
1 'polypeptide(L)'
;MDEIRLRMIEEGLRSKKGCKISKSQIEKILQNPFYYGYIKYNDILYKHVHPALISKELYDECQLVRQGKRKSKFKRTAKPFVLKGLLKCQHCGCGYSPELKKEKYVYMRPTKTKGDCSYCYHLSEEKILTQIEDVLKGMKIPDHILVEINTELKKSSAAEHEHQIQESSKLQKQYQTIQTRITRARDLFLDTQISKEEYDEIITGLQALLIPTKFCQKNI
;
A
#
# COMPACT_ATOMS: atom_id res chain seq x y z
N MET A 1 -11.87 0.76 -5.27
CA MET A 1 -12.81 1.84 -5.62
C MET A 1 -14.10 1.73 -4.83
N ASP A 2 -14.79 0.58 -4.80
CA ASP A 2 -16.02 0.44 -4.00
C ASP A 2 -15.83 0.66 -2.51
N GLU A 3 -14.79 0.06 -1.93
CA GLU A 3 -14.46 0.20 -0.51
C GLU A 3 -14.13 1.65 -0.13
N ILE A 4 -13.29 2.32 -0.93
CA ILE A 4 -12.98 3.76 -0.76
C ILE A 4 -14.27 4.59 -0.81
N ARG A 5 -15.18 4.29 -1.74
CA ARG A 5 -16.47 5.00 -1.84
C ARG A 5 -17.32 4.82 -0.58
N LEU A 6 -17.37 3.62 -0.01
CA LEU A 6 -18.13 3.36 1.21
C LEU A 6 -17.55 4.14 2.38
N ARG A 7 -16.22 4.08 2.59
CA ARG A 7 -15.54 4.85 3.65
C ARG A 7 -15.77 6.35 3.50
N MET A 8 -15.64 6.91 2.29
CA MET A 8 -15.89 8.33 2.04
C MET A 8 -17.35 8.73 2.32
N ILE A 9 -18.32 7.85 2.08
CA ILE A 9 -19.73 8.11 2.38
C ILE A 9 -19.99 8.10 3.89
N GLU A 10 -19.36 7.18 4.63
CA GLU A 10 -19.38 7.06 6.09
C GLU A 10 -18.73 8.29 6.76
N GLU A 11 -17.60 8.75 6.25
CA GLU A 11 -16.93 9.99 6.67
C GLU A 11 -17.71 11.27 6.28
N GLY A 12 -18.86 11.13 5.63
CA GLY A 12 -19.76 12.25 5.34
C GLY A 12 -19.43 13.02 4.06
N LEU A 13 -18.52 12.56 3.21
CA LEU A 13 -18.22 13.21 1.94
C LEU A 13 -19.47 13.18 1.03
N ARG A 14 -19.85 14.34 0.51
CA ARG A 14 -20.99 14.54 -0.39
C ARG A 14 -20.60 15.38 -1.60
N SER A 15 -21.32 15.21 -2.69
CA SER A 15 -21.21 16.08 -3.85
C SER A 15 -21.66 17.50 -3.52
N LYS A 16 -21.31 18.49 -4.36
CA LYS A 16 -21.78 19.88 -4.26
C LYS A 16 -23.31 20.02 -4.21
N LYS A 17 -24.03 19.05 -4.77
CA LYS A 17 -25.51 18.96 -4.73
C LYS A 17 -26.05 18.11 -3.56
N GLY A 18 -25.23 17.72 -2.59
CA GLY A 18 -25.62 16.88 -1.45
C GLY A 18 -25.75 15.38 -1.73
N CYS A 19 -25.59 14.94 -2.98
CA CYS A 19 -25.72 13.52 -3.34
C CYS A 19 -24.51 12.68 -2.90
N LYS A 20 -24.72 11.36 -2.76
CA LYS A 20 -23.66 10.36 -2.58
C LYS A 20 -22.70 10.40 -3.76
N ILE A 21 -21.40 10.26 -3.47
CA ILE A 21 -20.35 10.35 -4.49
C ILE A 21 -20.29 9.04 -5.29
N SER A 22 -20.17 9.16 -6.60
CA SER A 22 -20.05 8.02 -7.52
C SER A 22 -18.60 7.52 -7.62
N LYS A 23 -18.41 6.27 -8.05
CA LYS A 23 -17.06 5.69 -8.26
C LYS A 23 -16.23 6.54 -9.23
N SER A 24 -16.86 7.01 -10.31
CA SER A 24 -16.21 7.84 -11.33
C SER A 24 -15.75 9.19 -10.77
N GLN A 25 -16.51 9.80 -9.87
CA GLN A 25 -16.09 11.06 -9.22
C GLN A 25 -14.84 10.85 -8.37
N ILE A 26 -14.78 9.77 -7.59
CA ILE A 26 -13.60 9.43 -6.79
C ILE A 26 -12.40 9.16 -7.70
N GLU A 27 -12.60 8.45 -8.80
CA GLU A 27 -11.54 8.20 -9.79
C GLU A 27 -11.01 9.49 -10.40
N LYS A 28 -11.87 10.47 -10.70
CA LYS A 28 -11.46 11.78 -11.21
C LYS A 28 -10.66 12.57 -10.18
N ILE A 29 -11.09 12.53 -8.91
CA ILE A 29 -10.37 13.15 -7.80
C ILE A 29 -8.97 12.53 -7.70
N LEU A 30 -8.86 11.21 -7.56
CA LEU A 30 -7.57 10.53 -7.42
C LEU A 30 -6.64 10.70 -8.63
N GLN A 31 -7.19 10.95 -9.83
CA GLN A 31 -6.39 11.17 -11.05
C GLN A 31 -5.97 12.61 -11.27
N ASN A 32 -6.51 13.57 -10.53
CA ASN A 32 -6.27 14.98 -10.83
C ASN A 32 -4.83 15.40 -10.49
N PRO A 33 -4.02 15.85 -11.47
CA PRO A 33 -2.66 16.35 -11.21
C PRO A 33 -2.61 17.59 -10.30
N PHE A 34 -3.76 18.25 -10.13
CA PHE A 34 -3.90 19.43 -9.27
C PHE A 34 -3.34 19.18 -7.87
N TYR A 35 -3.50 17.99 -7.30
CA TYR A 35 -3.06 17.74 -5.93
C TYR A 35 -1.54 17.83 -5.71
N TYR A 36 -0.72 17.61 -6.75
CA TYR A 36 0.75 17.77 -6.65
C TYR A 36 1.28 19.02 -7.37
N GLY A 37 0.41 19.98 -7.73
CA GLY A 37 0.82 21.28 -8.26
C GLY A 37 0.85 21.40 -9.79
N TYR A 38 0.16 20.51 -10.51
CA TYR A 38 0.11 20.56 -11.98
C TYR A 38 -1.34 20.61 -12.49
N ILE A 39 -1.55 21.23 -13.64
CA ILE A 39 -2.82 21.25 -14.34
C ILE A 39 -2.66 20.63 -15.72
N LYS A 40 -3.63 19.83 -16.14
CA LYS A 40 -3.67 19.20 -17.46
C LYS A 40 -4.55 20.03 -18.39
N TYR A 41 -3.98 20.58 -19.45
CA TYR A 41 -4.68 21.33 -20.50
C TYR A 41 -4.25 20.82 -21.87
N ASN A 42 -5.21 20.43 -22.72
CA ASN A 42 -4.95 19.81 -24.04
C ASN A 42 -3.90 18.69 -23.99
N ASP A 43 -4.02 17.80 -23.01
CA ASP A 43 -3.08 16.70 -22.75
C ASP A 43 -1.64 17.08 -22.37
N ILE A 44 -1.36 18.38 -22.20
CA ILE A 44 -0.08 18.90 -21.73
C ILE A 44 -0.18 19.25 -20.24
N LEU A 45 0.88 18.96 -19.48
CA LEU A 45 0.99 19.28 -18.06
C LEU A 45 1.68 20.62 -17.89
N TYR A 46 1.01 21.55 -17.21
CA TYR A 46 1.56 22.85 -16.84
C TYR A 46 1.71 22.93 -15.33
N LYS A 47 2.79 23.55 -14.86
CA LYS A 47 3.02 23.80 -13.43
C LYS A 47 2.06 24.90 -12.96
N HIS A 48 1.36 24.66 -11.86
CA HIS A 48 0.45 25.62 -11.25
C HIS A 48 1.15 26.42 -10.14
N VAL A 49 0.62 27.59 -9.80
CA VAL A 49 1.14 28.51 -8.77
C VAL A 49 0.71 28.12 -7.33
N HIS A 50 -0.23 27.18 -7.16
CA HIS A 50 -0.75 26.86 -5.83
C HIS A 50 0.21 25.91 -5.08
N PRO A 51 0.23 25.92 -3.74
CA PRO A 51 1.01 24.94 -2.97
C PRO A 51 0.48 23.52 -3.24
N ALA A 52 1.41 22.56 -3.42
CA ALA A 52 1.05 21.16 -3.60
C ALA A 52 0.47 20.59 -2.29
N LEU A 53 -0.67 19.90 -2.41
CA LEU A 53 -1.33 19.22 -1.28
C LEU A 53 -0.66 17.88 -0.95
N ILE A 54 -0.11 17.20 -1.96
CA ILE A 54 0.60 15.93 -1.84
C ILE A 54 1.91 15.98 -2.63
N SER A 55 2.88 15.14 -2.24
CA SER A 55 4.10 14.96 -3.02
C SER A 55 3.81 14.22 -4.32
N LYS A 56 4.65 14.44 -5.34
CA LYS A 56 4.57 13.72 -6.62
C LYS A 56 4.73 12.21 -6.42
N GLU A 57 5.63 11.82 -5.53
CA GLU A 57 5.89 10.41 -5.19
C GLU A 57 4.63 9.72 -4.67
N LEU A 58 3.92 10.35 -3.72
CA LEU A 58 2.68 9.80 -3.16
C LEU A 58 1.58 9.70 -4.22
N TYR A 59 1.47 10.69 -5.12
CA TYR A 59 0.54 10.63 -6.24
C TYR A 59 0.86 9.45 -7.18
N ASP A 60 2.13 9.27 -7.53
CA ASP A 60 2.58 8.21 -8.44
C ASP A 60 2.33 6.82 -7.83
N GLU A 61 2.63 6.62 -6.54
CA GLU A 61 2.28 5.39 -5.81
C GLU A 61 0.77 5.10 -5.83
N CYS A 62 -0.06 6.12 -5.59
CA CYS A 62 -1.52 5.99 -5.69
C CYS A 62 -1.95 5.59 -7.11
N GLN A 63 -1.34 6.14 -8.16
CA GLN A 63 -1.63 5.74 -9.53
C GLN A 63 -1.23 4.30 -9.81
N LEU A 64 -0.08 3.83 -9.32
CA LEU A 64 0.38 2.45 -9.50
C LEU A 64 -0.60 1.44 -8.89
N VAL A 65 -1.10 1.72 -7.67
CA VAL A 65 -2.12 0.90 -7.01
C VAL A 65 -3.42 0.91 -7.81
N ARG A 66 -3.84 2.09 -8.29
CA ARG A 66 -5.08 2.25 -9.07
C ARG A 66 -5.04 1.49 -10.39
N GLN A 67 -3.95 1.62 -11.15
CA GLN A 67 -3.73 0.95 -12.44
C GLN A 67 -3.65 -0.57 -12.31
N GLY A 68 -3.61 -1.10 -11.07
CA GLY A 68 -3.65 -2.54 -10.84
C GLY A 68 -2.30 -3.24 -11.03
N LYS A 69 -1.19 -2.49 -11.11
CA LYS A 69 0.16 -3.08 -11.11
C LYS A 69 0.47 -3.85 -9.81
N ARG A 70 -0.32 -3.62 -8.73
CA ARG A 70 -0.33 -4.40 -7.48
C ARG A 70 -1.61 -5.24 -7.26
N LYS A 71 -2.43 -5.50 -8.28
CA LYS A 71 -3.60 -6.38 -8.11
C LYS A 71 -3.22 -7.83 -8.31
N SER A 72 -3.27 -8.59 -7.23
CA SER A 72 -3.71 -9.99 -7.29
C SER A 72 -5.01 -10.03 -8.10
N LYS A 73 -5.08 -10.88 -9.14
CA LYS A 73 -6.23 -10.98 -10.08
C LYS A 73 -7.54 -11.41 -9.38
N PHE A 74 -7.52 -11.63 -8.08
CA PHE A 74 -8.64 -12.07 -7.28
C PHE A 74 -9.46 -10.88 -6.79
N LYS A 75 -10.62 -10.66 -7.42
CA LYS A 75 -11.68 -9.85 -6.81
C LYS A 75 -12.18 -10.57 -5.56
N ARG A 76 -11.94 -10.01 -4.37
CA ARG A 76 -12.67 -10.39 -3.14
C ARG A 76 -14.15 -10.34 -3.46
N THR A 77 -14.77 -11.51 -3.55
CA THR A 77 -16.21 -11.65 -3.83
C THR A 77 -16.88 -12.01 -2.51
N ALA A 78 -18.13 -11.59 -2.32
CA ALA A 78 -18.89 -11.85 -1.10
C ALA A 78 -18.98 -13.35 -0.71
N LYS A 79 -18.76 -14.26 -1.66
CA LYS A 79 -18.62 -15.70 -1.41
C LYS A 79 -17.16 -16.13 -1.59
N PRO A 80 -16.50 -16.68 -0.56
CA PRO A 80 -15.10 -17.08 -0.62
C PRO A 80 -14.96 -18.44 -1.32
N PHE A 81 -14.96 -18.42 -2.65
CA PHE A 81 -14.61 -19.61 -3.43
C PHE A 81 -13.10 -19.67 -3.60
N VAL A 82 -12.48 -20.77 -3.15
CA VAL A 82 -11.02 -20.93 -3.10
C VAL A 82 -10.42 -20.98 -4.51
N LEU A 83 -11.08 -21.69 -5.43
CA LEU A 83 -10.56 -21.93 -6.78
C LEU A 83 -10.93 -20.84 -7.82
N LYS A 84 -11.54 -19.73 -7.39
CA LYS A 84 -12.06 -18.71 -8.30
C LYS A 84 -10.95 -18.03 -9.11
N GLY A 85 -10.96 -18.21 -10.43
CA GLY A 85 -9.99 -17.56 -11.33
C GLY A 85 -8.63 -18.26 -11.43
N LEU A 86 -8.46 -19.41 -10.75
CA LEU A 86 -7.26 -20.24 -10.85
C LEU A 86 -7.36 -21.25 -12.00
N LEU A 87 -8.54 -21.83 -12.20
CA LEU A 87 -8.73 -22.93 -13.14
C LEU A 87 -8.94 -22.45 -14.58
N LYS A 88 -8.23 -23.10 -15.50
CA LYS A 88 -8.35 -22.93 -16.95
C LYS A 88 -8.35 -24.29 -17.62
N CYS A 89 -9.13 -24.46 -18.67
CA CYS A 89 -9.05 -25.64 -19.51
C CYS A 89 -7.78 -25.59 -20.37
N GLN A 90 -7.06 -26.70 -20.47
CA GLN A 90 -5.84 -26.80 -21.28
C GLN A 90 -6.12 -26.64 -22.80
N HIS A 91 -7.28 -27.09 -23.27
CA HIS A 91 -7.60 -27.11 -24.71
C HIS A 91 -8.09 -25.75 -25.23
N CYS A 92 -9.13 -25.17 -24.63
CA CYS A 92 -9.63 -23.85 -25.04
C CYS A 92 -8.85 -22.69 -24.38
N GLY A 93 -8.28 -22.89 -23.19
CA GLY A 93 -7.79 -21.79 -22.34
C GLY A 93 -8.90 -20.95 -21.71
N CYS A 94 -10.16 -21.41 -21.78
CA CYS A 94 -11.29 -20.77 -21.14
C CYS A 94 -11.27 -21.03 -19.62
N GLY A 95 -11.65 -20.02 -18.83
CA GLY A 95 -11.61 -20.09 -17.37
C GLY A 95 -12.83 -20.80 -16.77
N TYR A 96 -12.71 -21.27 -15.54
CA TYR A 96 -13.83 -21.80 -14.77
C TYR A 96 -14.31 -20.81 -13.71
N SER A 97 -15.61 -20.76 -13.51
CA SER A 97 -16.27 -19.94 -12.49
C SER A 97 -17.02 -20.85 -11.49
N PRO A 98 -16.91 -20.60 -10.19
CA PRO A 98 -17.65 -21.35 -9.18
C PRO A 98 -19.13 -20.99 -9.20
N GLU A 99 -19.98 -22.00 -9.06
CA GLU A 99 -21.44 -21.92 -9.00
C GLU A 99 -21.94 -22.74 -7.80
N LEU A 100 -22.75 -22.11 -6.94
CA LEU A 100 -23.39 -22.77 -5.80
C LEU A 100 -24.70 -23.41 -6.25
N LYS A 101 -24.82 -24.73 -6.06
CA LYS A 101 -26.02 -25.52 -6.33
C LYS A 101 -26.64 -26.01 -5.02
N LYS A 102 -27.96 -25.85 -4.88
CA LYS A 102 -28.73 -26.27 -3.69
C LYS A 102 -28.16 -25.70 -2.37
N GLU A 103 -27.55 -24.52 -2.44
CA GLU A 103 -26.87 -23.84 -1.31
C GLU A 103 -25.76 -24.64 -0.60
N LYS A 104 -25.41 -25.82 -1.11
CA LYS A 104 -24.50 -26.76 -0.46
C LYS A 104 -23.32 -27.17 -1.33
N TYR A 105 -23.56 -27.41 -2.62
CA TYR A 105 -22.55 -27.98 -3.51
C TYR A 105 -21.95 -26.91 -4.40
N VAL A 106 -20.62 -26.83 -4.45
CA VAL A 106 -19.91 -25.90 -5.33
C VAL A 106 -19.40 -26.64 -6.56
N TYR A 107 -19.84 -26.19 -7.73
CA TYR A 107 -19.39 -26.69 -9.02
C TYR A 107 -18.61 -25.63 -9.77
N MET A 108 -17.52 -26.03 -10.43
CA MET A 108 -16.75 -25.21 -11.33
C MET A 108 -17.35 -25.34 -12.74
N ARG A 109 -18.00 -24.27 -13.19
CA ARG A 109 -18.62 -24.15 -14.52
C ARG A 109 -17.64 -23.52 -15.51
N PRO A 110 -17.43 -24.10 -16.71
CA PRO A 110 -16.64 -23.47 -17.76
C PRO A 110 -17.33 -22.19 -18.26
N THR A 111 -16.57 -21.12 -18.45
CA THR A 111 -17.10 -19.82 -18.91
C THR A 111 -17.49 -19.79 -20.38
N LYS A 112 -17.02 -20.75 -21.18
CA LYS A 112 -17.27 -20.86 -22.64
C LYS A 112 -16.97 -19.59 -23.45
N THR A 113 -16.08 -18.73 -22.95
CA THR A 113 -15.70 -17.46 -23.59
C THR A 113 -15.02 -17.62 -24.95
N LYS A 114 -14.51 -18.82 -25.26
CA LYS A 114 -13.81 -19.14 -26.51
C LYS A 114 -14.55 -20.15 -27.37
N GLY A 115 -15.87 -20.25 -27.21
CA GLY A 115 -16.74 -21.20 -27.91
C GLY A 115 -16.96 -22.51 -27.16
N ASP A 116 -17.68 -23.43 -27.81
CA ASP A 116 -17.97 -24.76 -27.28
C ASP A 116 -16.76 -25.68 -27.43
N CYS A 117 -16.24 -26.13 -26.29
CA CYS A 117 -15.12 -27.04 -26.20
C CYS A 117 -15.63 -28.38 -25.66
N SER A 118 -15.39 -29.47 -26.40
CA SER A 118 -15.82 -30.83 -26.03
C SER A 118 -15.22 -31.32 -24.71
N TYR A 119 -14.08 -30.75 -24.29
CA TYR A 119 -13.39 -31.09 -23.05
C TYR A 119 -13.83 -30.25 -21.85
N CYS A 120 -14.75 -29.29 -22.04
CA CYS A 120 -15.22 -28.40 -20.99
C CYS A 120 -16.56 -28.87 -20.43
N TYR A 121 -16.52 -29.48 -19.24
CA TYR A 121 -17.70 -29.88 -18.48
C TYR A 121 -17.67 -29.32 -17.05
N HIS A 122 -18.79 -29.42 -16.34
CA HIS A 122 -18.89 -28.96 -14.96
C HIS A 122 -18.12 -29.91 -14.04
N LEU A 123 -17.28 -29.37 -13.17
CA LEU A 123 -16.45 -30.13 -12.25
C LEU A 123 -16.91 -29.86 -10.81
N SER A 124 -16.84 -30.86 -9.93
CA SER A 124 -17.06 -30.63 -8.49
C SER A 124 -15.81 -29.96 -7.89
N GLU A 125 -15.98 -28.90 -7.09
CA GLU A 125 -14.87 -28.24 -6.39
C GLU A 125 -14.13 -29.22 -5.48
N GLU A 126 -14.86 -30.07 -4.75
CA GLU A 126 -14.29 -31.07 -3.83
C GLU A 126 -13.30 -32.01 -4.53
N LYS A 127 -13.67 -32.53 -5.71
CA LYS A 127 -12.79 -33.44 -6.47
C LYS A 127 -11.51 -32.76 -6.94
N ILE A 128 -11.60 -31.49 -7.31
CA ILE A 128 -10.44 -30.71 -7.74
C ILE A 128 -9.53 -30.43 -6.53
N LEU A 129 -10.11 -30.07 -5.39
CA LEU A 129 -9.36 -29.84 -4.16
C LEU A 129 -8.61 -31.10 -3.72
N THR A 130 -9.23 -32.28 -3.77
CA THR A 130 -8.52 -33.54 -3.44
C THR A 130 -7.31 -33.76 -4.34
N GLN A 131 -7.42 -33.53 -5.65
CA GLN A 131 -6.29 -33.65 -6.57
C GLN A 131 -5.18 -32.64 -6.26
N ILE A 132 -5.54 -31.41 -5.91
CA ILE A 132 -4.58 -30.36 -5.52
C ILE A 132 -3.89 -30.74 -4.21
N GLU A 133 -4.63 -31.22 -3.22
CA GLU A 133 -4.09 -31.66 -1.93
C GLU A 133 -3.07 -32.77 -2.11
N ASP A 134 -3.32 -33.73 -2.99
CA ASP A 134 -2.38 -34.84 -3.22
C ASP A 134 -1.07 -34.35 -3.87
N VAL A 135 -1.14 -33.39 -4.79
CA VAL A 135 0.06 -32.73 -5.34
C VAL A 135 0.81 -31.96 -4.25
N LEU A 136 0.09 -31.21 -3.41
CA LEU A 136 0.70 -30.42 -2.34
C LEU A 136 1.33 -31.29 -1.25
N LYS A 137 0.77 -32.47 -0.93
CA LYS A 137 1.37 -33.44 -0.01
C LYS A 137 2.73 -33.94 -0.49
N GLY A 138 2.95 -33.97 -1.81
CA GLY A 138 4.25 -34.29 -2.41
C GLY A 138 5.29 -33.18 -2.28
N MET A 139 4.85 -31.93 -2.09
CA MET A 139 5.72 -30.77 -1.89
C MET A 139 6.07 -30.60 -0.41
N LYS A 140 6.83 -31.54 0.15
CA LYS A 140 7.41 -31.40 1.49
C LYS A 140 8.76 -30.73 1.41
N ILE A 141 8.95 -29.67 2.18
CA ILE A 141 10.28 -29.09 2.42
C ILE A 141 10.97 -30.02 3.44
N PRO A 142 12.16 -30.54 3.15
CA PRO A 142 12.92 -31.35 4.10
C PRO A 142 13.17 -30.59 5.42
N ASP A 143 13.09 -31.30 6.55
CA ASP A 143 13.17 -30.68 7.88
C ASP A 143 14.49 -29.91 8.11
N HIS A 144 15.61 -30.39 7.56
CA HIS A 144 16.89 -29.70 7.68
C HIS A 144 16.89 -28.32 6.99
N ILE A 145 16.24 -28.21 5.82
CA ILE A 145 16.10 -26.95 5.09
C ILE A 145 15.17 -26.00 5.86
N LEU A 146 14.10 -26.52 6.48
CA LEU A 146 13.22 -25.72 7.32
C LEU A 146 13.96 -25.13 8.53
N VAL A 147 14.82 -25.91 9.18
CA VAL A 147 15.65 -25.43 10.29
C VAL A 147 16.62 -24.36 9.80
N GLU A 148 17.33 -24.60 8.70
CA GLU A 148 18.27 -23.65 8.12
C GLU A 148 17.59 -22.32 7.75
N ILE A 149 16.47 -22.36 7.02
CA ILE A 149 15.66 -21.18 6.68
C ILE A 149 15.22 -20.45 7.95
N ASN A 150 14.72 -21.15 8.96
CA ASN A 150 14.29 -20.50 10.20
C ASN A 150 15.46 -19.84 10.94
N THR A 151 16.64 -20.48 10.96
CA THR A 151 17.82 -19.88 11.58
C THR A 151 18.27 -18.64 10.85
N GLU A 152 18.28 -18.67 9.52
CA GLU A 152 18.71 -17.54 8.70
C GLU A 152 17.71 -16.38 8.76
N LEU A 153 16.40 -16.67 8.71
CA LEU A 153 15.36 -15.66 8.90
C LEU A 153 15.45 -15.00 10.28
N LYS A 154 15.71 -15.78 11.35
CA LYS A 154 15.90 -15.23 12.70
C LYS A 154 17.15 -14.36 12.79
N LYS A 155 18.26 -14.76 12.17
CA LYS A 155 19.48 -13.95 12.11
C LYS A 155 19.26 -12.64 11.36
N SER A 156 18.65 -12.69 10.18
CA SER A 156 18.34 -11.50 9.38
C SER A 156 17.43 -10.55 10.14
N SER A 157 16.36 -11.08 10.76
CA SER A 157 15.44 -10.27 11.56
C SER A 157 16.12 -9.65 12.79
N ALA A 158 17.00 -10.39 13.46
CA ALA A 158 17.77 -9.85 14.58
C ALA A 158 18.76 -8.77 14.14
N ALA A 159 19.45 -8.96 13.01
CA ALA A 159 20.37 -7.98 12.45
C ALA A 159 19.65 -6.69 12.00
N GLU A 160 18.48 -6.82 11.34
CA GLU A 160 17.63 -5.68 10.99
C GLU A 160 17.16 -4.93 12.25
N HIS A 161 16.72 -5.66 13.28
CA HIS A 161 16.29 -5.07 14.53
C HIS A 161 17.43 -4.33 15.24
N GLU A 162 18.63 -4.94 15.28
CA GLU A 162 19.80 -4.31 15.86
C GLU A 162 20.20 -3.06 15.08
N HIS A 163 20.20 -3.12 13.74
CA HIS A 163 20.47 -1.97 12.89
C HIS A 163 19.48 -0.83 13.15
N GLN A 164 18.18 -1.16 13.27
CA GLN A 164 17.12 -0.20 13.56
C GLN A 164 17.30 0.45 14.95
N ILE A 165 17.67 -0.33 15.97
CA ILE A 165 17.99 0.20 17.31
C ILE A 165 19.20 1.12 17.24
N GLN A 166 20.27 0.73 16.54
CA GLN A 166 21.48 1.52 16.42
C GLN A 166 21.20 2.85 15.71
N GLU A 167 20.46 2.85 14.59
CA GLU A 167 20.06 4.06 13.88
C GLU A 167 19.18 4.97 14.75
N SER A 168 18.17 4.40 15.42
CA SER A 168 17.30 5.13 16.35
C SER A 168 18.12 5.80 17.47
N SER A 169 19.07 5.09 18.06
CA SER A 169 19.94 5.62 19.12
C SER A 169 20.84 6.76 18.62
N LYS A 170 21.40 6.65 17.40
CA LYS A 170 22.20 7.71 16.77
C LYS A 170 21.35 8.96 16.55
N LEU A 171 20.14 8.79 16.03
CA LEU A 171 19.22 9.89 15.76
C LEU A 171 18.74 10.56 17.06
N GLN A 172 18.49 9.79 18.13
CA GLN A 172 18.18 10.32 19.45
C GLN A 172 19.34 11.14 20.04
N LYS A 173 20.59 10.68 19.91
CA LYS A 173 21.77 11.43 20.36
C LYS A 173 21.93 12.76 19.60
N GLN A 174 21.72 12.74 18.29
CA GLN A 174 21.75 13.95 17.47
C GLN A 174 20.65 14.93 17.88
N TYR A 175 19.42 14.43 18.09
CA TYR A 175 18.31 15.23 18.57
C TYR A 175 18.60 15.89 19.93
N GLN A 176 19.12 15.11 20.89
CA GLN A 176 19.50 15.63 22.21
C GLN A 176 20.58 16.71 22.10
N THR A 177 21.60 16.48 21.26
CA THR A 177 22.68 17.46 21.03
C THR A 177 22.14 18.79 20.49
N ILE A 178 21.22 18.72 19.51
CA ILE A 178 20.60 19.92 18.95
C ILE A 178 19.72 20.62 19.99
N GLN A 179 18.95 19.87 20.78
CA GLN A 179 18.15 20.44 21.88
C GLN A 179 19.01 21.15 22.91
N THR A 180 20.13 20.54 23.34
CA THR A 180 21.07 21.18 24.27
C THR A 180 21.64 22.46 23.68
N ARG A 181 21.97 22.50 22.38
CA ARG A 181 22.43 23.72 21.71
C ARG A 181 21.37 24.82 21.68
N ILE A 182 20.11 24.47 21.45
CA ILE A 182 18.99 25.42 21.51
C ILE A 182 18.84 25.99 22.91
N THR A 183 18.87 25.15 23.95
CA THR A 183 18.82 25.62 25.34
C THR A 183 19.97 26.56 25.65
N ARG A 184 21.20 26.19 25.26
CA ARG A 184 22.39 27.02 25.48
C ARG A 184 22.33 28.37 24.77
N ALA A 185 21.80 28.39 23.53
CA ALA A 185 21.59 29.64 22.80
C ALA A 185 20.56 30.55 23.49
N ARG A 186 19.52 29.98 24.10
CA ARG A 186 18.55 30.73 24.92
C ARG A 186 19.20 31.34 26.15
N ASP A 187 20.00 30.56 26.87
CA ASP A 187 20.68 31.04 28.08
C ASP A 187 21.61 32.22 27.75
N LEU A 188 22.42 32.11 26.68
CA LEU A 188 23.32 33.18 26.23
C LEU A 188 22.59 34.46 25.80
N PHE A 189 21.39 34.33 25.22
CA PHE A 189 20.54 35.47 24.87
C PHE A 189 19.95 36.14 26.13
N LEU A 190 19.51 35.35 27.12
CA LEU A 190 19.01 35.85 28.40
C LEU A 190 20.09 36.61 29.19
N ASP A 191 21.34 36.14 29.12
CA ASP A 191 22.52 36.80 29.70
C ASP A 191 22.99 38.03 28.89
N THR A 192 22.26 38.44 27.84
CA THR A 192 22.55 39.59 26.95
C THR A 192 23.90 39.52 26.23
N GLN A 193 24.49 38.33 26.08
CA GLN A 193 25.79 38.14 25.43
C GLN A 193 25.71 38.17 23.90
N ILE A 194 24.51 38.10 23.33
CA ILE A 194 24.26 37.96 21.89
C ILE A 194 23.11 38.91 21.50
N SER A 195 23.19 39.52 20.32
CA SER A 195 22.12 40.35 19.77
C SER A 195 20.90 39.51 19.34
N LYS A 196 19.74 40.16 19.19
CA LYS A 196 18.51 39.48 18.74
C LYS A 196 18.66 38.87 17.34
N GLU A 197 19.37 39.57 16.45
CA GLU A 197 19.59 39.16 15.06
C GLU A 197 20.46 37.90 15.00
N GLU A 198 21.56 37.86 15.74
CA GLU A 198 22.44 36.68 15.83
C GLU A 198 21.72 35.48 16.47
N TYR A 199 20.86 35.70 17.47
CA TYR A 199 20.06 34.64 18.07
C TYR A 199 19.04 34.03 17.09
N ASP A 200 18.34 34.88 16.32
CA ASP A 200 17.36 34.43 15.33
C ASP A 200 18.03 33.63 14.20
N GLU A 201 19.24 33.99 13.77
CA GLU A 201 20.03 33.22 12.81
C GLU A 201 20.43 31.83 13.34
N ILE A 202 20.93 31.76 14.58
CA ILE A 202 21.33 30.50 15.23
C ILE A 202 20.14 29.56 15.39
N ILE A 203 18.99 30.09 15.83
CA ILE A 203 17.78 29.29 15.98
C ILE A 203 17.25 28.81 14.64
N THR A 204 17.24 29.65 13.60
CA THR A 204 16.77 29.26 12.27
C THR A 204 17.64 28.14 11.70
N GLY A 205 18.97 28.22 11.88
CA GLY A 205 19.90 27.15 11.49
C GLY A 205 19.70 25.84 12.26
N LEU A 206 19.54 25.90 13.59
CA LEU A 206 19.30 24.71 14.42
C LEU A 206 17.92 24.09 14.17
N GLN A 207 16.90 24.90 13.89
CA GLN A 207 15.55 24.44 13.54
C GLN A 207 15.52 23.76 12.17
N ALA A 208 16.26 24.25 11.18
CA ALA A 208 16.36 23.61 9.86
C ALA A 208 16.88 22.16 9.96
N LEU A 209 17.80 21.90 10.89
CA LEU A 209 18.35 20.56 11.16
C LEU A 209 17.37 19.62 11.89
N LEU A 210 16.35 20.17 12.56
CA LEU A 210 15.33 19.41 13.29
C LEU A 210 14.16 18.93 12.40
N ILE A 211 13.85 19.65 11.33
CA ILE A 211 12.73 19.34 10.40
C ILE A 211 12.82 17.92 9.80
N PRO A 212 13.98 17.44 9.29
CA PRO A 212 14.07 16.06 8.78
C PRO A 212 13.96 15.00 9.88
N THR A 213 14.44 15.27 11.09
CA THR A 213 14.45 14.28 12.20
C THR A 213 13.07 14.01 12.82
N LYS A 214 12.16 15.00 12.81
CA LYS A 214 10.79 14.85 13.34
C LYS A 214 9.89 14.00 12.43
N PHE A 215 10.22 13.88 11.14
CA PHE A 215 9.44 13.08 10.19
C PHE A 215 9.65 11.56 10.39
N CYS A 216 10.83 11.14 10.84
CA CYS A 216 11.13 9.74 11.16
C CYS A 216 10.43 9.22 12.42
N GLN A 217 10.28 10.03 13.48
CA GLN A 217 9.71 9.57 14.75
C GLN A 217 8.19 9.32 14.72
N LYS A 218 7.47 9.82 13.70
CA LYS A 218 6.02 9.61 13.56
C LYS A 218 5.62 8.34 12.79
N ASN A 219 6.60 7.60 12.26
CA ASN A 219 6.38 6.43 11.40
C ASN A 219 7.08 5.15 11.92
N ILE A 220 7.40 5.11 13.23
CA ILE A 220 7.75 3.89 13.98
C ILE A 220 6.60 3.64 14.97
#